data_AF-A0A3D4NXH5-F1
#
_entry.id   AF-A0A3D4NXH5-F1
#
_cell.length_a   1.000
_cell.length_b   1.000
_cell.length_c   1.000
_cell.angle_alpha   90.00
_cell.angle_beta   90.00
_cell.angle_gamma   90.00
#
_symmetry.space_group_name_H-M   'P 1'
#
loop_
_entity.id
_entity.type
_entity.pdbx_description
1 polymer ?
#
loop_
_entity_poly.entity_id
_entity_poly.type
_entity_poly.pdbx_seq_one_letter_code
_entity_poly.pdbx_strand_id
1 'polypeptide(L)'
;MSHDKERSFVASMKTNYGNLHLPKITNRKTTHVKKLDYDTWSFEANMDVSSYLCVKGDAPSNQLKFYFYCIDDYYSIYLLTPGLYNRYALSNEDKDFISAFPHDTDQTTYNLLDRNGRIITLDQIDSDSAALRIQTRGGRTLSVRGNTPVGGLVCTGKGGGKPLDFKLDILSRGEI
;
A
#
# COMPACT_ATOMS: atom_id res chain seq x y z
N MET A 1 -14.63 7.05 23.87
CA MET A 1 -13.80 6.38 22.84
C MET A 1 -12.61 7.30 22.56
N SER A 2 -11.42 6.78 22.19
CA SER A 2 -10.33 7.70 21.82
C SER A 2 -10.60 8.29 20.45
N HIS A 3 -10.25 9.57 20.26
CA HIS A 3 -10.44 10.32 19.02
C HIS A 3 -9.79 9.63 17.79
N ASP A 4 -8.74 8.84 18.01
CA ASP A 4 -8.08 8.04 16.98
C ASP A 4 -8.92 6.85 16.49
N LYS A 5 -9.70 6.23 17.38
CA LYS A 5 -10.55 5.10 17.02
C LYS A 5 -11.68 5.55 16.10
N GLU A 6 -12.24 6.73 16.34
CA GLU A 6 -13.32 7.30 15.53
C GLU A 6 -12.84 7.69 14.12
N ARG A 7 -11.56 8.01 13.97
CA ARG A 7 -10.91 8.40 12.70
C ARG A 7 -10.24 7.24 11.97
N SER A 8 -10.28 6.06 12.56
CA SER A 8 -9.85 4.81 11.93
C SER A 8 -10.95 4.28 11.03
N PHE A 9 -10.60 3.55 9.97
CA PHE A 9 -11.59 3.04 9.02
C PHE A 9 -11.07 1.87 8.20
N VAL A 10 -11.99 1.13 7.59
CA VAL A 10 -11.67 0.08 6.61
C VAL A 10 -12.05 0.58 5.23
N ALA A 11 -11.16 0.40 4.26
CA ALA A 11 -11.44 0.70 2.86
C ALA A 11 -10.87 -0.37 1.93
N SER A 12 -11.48 -0.50 0.74
CA SER A 12 -10.82 -1.05 -0.43
C SER A 12 -10.20 0.09 -1.24
N MET A 13 -9.16 -0.22 -2.02
CA MET A 13 -8.46 0.76 -2.83
C MET A 13 -8.27 0.29 -4.27
N LYS A 14 -8.39 1.23 -5.20
CA LYS A 14 -7.97 1.09 -6.60
C LYS A 14 -7.00 2.20 -6.96
N THR A 15 -6.25 2.02 -8.04
CA THR A 15 -5.29 3.01 -8.50
C THR A 15 -5.54 3.37 -9.97
N ASN A 16 -4.98 4.50 -10.39
CA ASN A 16 -4.92 4.90 -11.80
C ASN A 16 -4.16 3.90 -12.71
N TYR A 17 -3.41 2.95 -12.16
CA TYR A 17 -2.69 1.91 -12.91
C TYR A 17 -3.27 0.49 -12.77
N GLY A 18 -4.38 0.33 -12.05
CA GLY A 18 -5.05 -0.97 -11.87
C GLY A 18 -5.38 -1.28 -10.41
N ASN A 19 -5.60 -2.57 -10.14
CA ASN A 19 -5.95 -3.07 -8.80
C ASN A 19 -4.69 -3.41 -8.00
N LEU A 20 -4.74 -3.14 -6.70
CA LEU A 20 -3.71 -3.53 -5.76
C LEU A 20 -3.82 -5.02 -5.45
N HIS A 21 -2.68 -5.71 -5.39
CA HIS A 21 -2.64 -7.13 -5.04
C HIS A 21 -1.30 -7.54 -4.41
N LEU A 22 -1.30 -8.68 -3.73
CA LEU A 22 -0.08 -9.35 -3.24
C LEU A 22 0.13 -10.61 -4.08
N PRO A 23 1.29 -10.80 -4.75
CA PRO A 23 1.52 -11.93 -5.64
C PRO A 23 1.27 -13.30 -5.02
N LYS A 24 1.61 -13.50 -3.74
CA LYS A 24 1.35 -14.79 -3.06
C LYS A 24 -0.13 -15.09 -2.88
N ILE A 25 -0.97 -14.07 -2.66
CA ILE A 25 -2.44 -14.23 -2.57
C ILE A 25 -3.02 -14.49 -3.97
N THR A 26 -2.62 -13.69 -4.96
CA THR A 26 -3.17 -13.76 -6.32
C THR A 26 -2.74 -15.03 -7.04
N ASN A 27 -1.46 -15.39 -6.98
CA ASN A 27 -0.88 -16.51 -7.73
C ASN A 27 -0.86 -17.81 -6.93
N ARG A 28 -1.17 -17.77 -5.62
CA ARG A 28 -1.15 -18.90 -4.68
C ARG A 28 0.20 -19.64 -4.61
N LYS A 29 1.29 -18.98 -5.01
CA LYS A 29 2.66 -19.51 -4.99
C LYS A 29 3.66 -18.42 -4.68
N THR A 30 4.82 -18.83 -4.17
CA THR A 30 5.94 -17.90 -4.01
C THR A 30 6.33 -17.36 -5.38
N THR A 31 6.43 -16.04 -5.49
CA THR A 31 6.62 -15.37 -6.78
C THR A 31 7.89 -14.54 -6.74
N HIS A 32 8.78 -14.80 -7.70
CA HIS A 32 10.03 -14.07 -7.85
C HIS A 32 9.97 -13.18 -9.08
N VAL A 33 10.67 -12.05 -9.02
CA VAL A 33 10.95 -11.21 -10.19
C VAL A 33 12.45 -11.06 -10.35
N LYS A 34 12.90 -10.97 -11.60
CA LYS A 34 14.30 -10.67 -11.90
C LYS A 34 14.57 -9.21 -11.59
N LYS A 35 15.59 -8.94 -10.78
CA LYS A 35 16.13 -7.60 -10.56
C LYS A 35 17.52 -7.53 -11.17
N LEU A 36 17.86 -6.40 -11.77
CA LEU A 36 19.24 -6.11 -12.16
C LEU A 36 20.06 -5.96 -10.88
N ASP A 37 21.00 -6.86 -10.68
CA ASP A 37 22.02 -6.74 -9.66
C ASP A 37 23.18 -5.89 -10.23
N TYR A 38 23.44 -4.74 -9.60
CA TYR A 38 24.47 -3.80 -10.05
C TYR A 38 25.88 -4.24 -9.67
N ASP A 39 26.03 -5.10 -8.66
CA ASP A 39 27.33 -5.62 -8.24
C ASP A 39 27.79 -6.74 -9.19
N THR A 40 26.85 -7.50 -9.73
CA THR A 40 27.14 -8.63 -10.65
C THR A 40 26.79 -8.36 -12.11
N TRP A 41 26.17 -7.22 -12.44
CA TRP A 41 25.63 -6.89 -13.77
C TRP A 41 24.76 -8.02 -14.36
N SER A 42 24.09 -8.77 -13.50
CA SER A 42 23.31 -9.96 -13.87
C SER A 42 21.81 -9.74 -13.60
N PHE A 43 20.97 -10.40 -14.41
CA PHE A 43 19.52 -10.50 -14.17
C PHE A 43 19.16 -11.75 -13.34
N GLU A 44 20.14 -12.32 -12.62
CA GLU A 44 19.98 -13.59 -11.92
C GLU A 44 19.47 -13.44 -10.48
N ALA A 45 19.48 -12.21 -9.93
CA ALA A 45 18.89 -11.95 -8.63
C ALA A 45 17.36 -12.11 -8.68
N ASN A 46 16.89 -13.29 -8.26
CA ASN A 46 15.49 -13.57 -8.04
C ASN A 46 15.05 -12.92 -6.73
N MET A 47 14.35 -11.81 -6.84
CA MET A 47 13.77 -11.12 -5.70
C MET A 47 12.41 -11.74 -5.40
N ASP A 48 12.23 -12.32 -4.21
CA ASP A 48 10.92 -12.77 -3.75
C ASP A 48 10.03 -11.55 -3.49
N VAL A 49 8.95 -11.43 -4.28
CA VAL A 49 7.98 -10.34 -4.20
C VAL A 49 6.62 -10.83 -3.71
N SER A 50 6.57 -11.99 -3.08
CA SER A 50 5.35 -12.64 -2.59
C SER A 50 4.47 -11.73 -1.72
N SER A 51 5.09 -10.94 -0.84
CA SER A 51 4.44 -10.00 0.09
C SER A 51 4.41 -8.56 -0.40
N TYR A 52 4.94 -8.26 -1.58
CA TYR A 52 5.08 -6.90 -2.07
C TYR A 52 3.73 -6.39 -2.56
N LEU A 53 3.41 -5.14 -2.24
CA LEU A 53 2.24 -4.48 -2.77
C LEU A 53 2.49 -4.15 -4.24
N CYS A 54 1.70 -4.77 -5.11
CA CYS A 54 1.81 -4.63 -6.55
C CYS A 54 0.54 -4.01 -7.12
N VAL A 55 0.65 -3.42 -8.32
CA VAL A 55 -0.47 -2.88 -9.09
C VAL A 55 -0.50 -3.55 -10.46
N LYS A 56 -1.65 -4.12 -10.82
CA LYS A 56 -1.86 -4.76 -12.12
C LYS A 56 -3.29 -4.54 -12.62
N GLY A 57 -3.45 -4.26 -13.91
CA GLY A 57 -4.76 -3.93 -14.50
C GLY A 57 -5.78 -5.07 -14.43
N ASP A 58 -5.32 -6.31 -14.60
CA ASP A 58 -6.12 -7.54 -14.58
C ASP A 58 -6.11 -8.26 -13.22
N ALA A 59 -5.50 -7.69 -12.18
CA ALA A 59 -5.58 -8.26 -10.84
C ALA A 59 -7.03 -8.21 -10.34
N PRO A 60 -7.50 -9.20 -9.55
CA PRO A 60 -8.86 -9.20 -9.02
C PRO A 60 -9.16 -7.93 -8.21
N SER A 61 -10.25 -7.24 -8.55
CA SER A 61 -10.68 -6.08 -7.77
C SER A 61 -11.15 -6.49 -6.38
N ASN A 62 -10.96 -5.62 -5.39
CA ASN A 62 -11.43 -5.80 -4.01
C ASN A 62 -10.90 -7.08 -3.32
N GLN A 63 -9.79 -7.66 -3.83
CA GLN A 63 -9.11 -8.79 -3.19
C GLN A 63 -8.51 -8.40 -1.84
N LEU A 64 -8.09 -7.13 -1.70
CA LEU A 64 -7.50 -6.59 -0.50
C LEU A 64 -8.44 -5.56 0.14
N LYS A 65 -8.58 -5.66 1.46
CA LYS A 65 -9.13 -4.62 2.32
C LYS A 65 -8.01 -4.09 3.20
N PHE A 66 -8.10 -2.82 3.53
CA PHE A 66 -7.07 -2.12 4.29
C PHE A 66 -7.72 -1.47 5.50
N TYR A 67 -7.15 -1.71 6.67
CA TYR A 67 -7.50 -1.02 7.90
C TYR A 67 -6.54 0.14 8.11
N PHE A 68 -7.08 1.35 8.08
CA PHE A 68 -6.37 2.58 8.35
C PHE A 68 -6.55 2.89 9.83
N TYR A 69 -5.53 2.55 10.63
CA TYR A 69 -5.50 2.88 12.04
C TYR A 69 -4.92 4.27 12.24
N CYS A 70 -5.75 5.21 12.69
CA CYS A 70 -5.34 6.58 12.93
C CYS A 70 -4.47 6.67 14.18
N ILE A 71 -3.41 7.46 14.13
CA ILE A 71 -2.55 7.83 15.24
C ILE A 71 -2.31 9.33 15.08
N ASP A 72 -2.94 10.15 15.93
CA ASP A 72 -2.94 11.61 15.82
C ASP A 72 -3.47 12.13 14.46
N ASP A 73 -2.61 12.35 13.47
CA ASP A 73 -2.95 12.87 12.15
C ASP A 73 -2.41 12.01 10.99
N TYR A 74 -1.87 10.83 11.30
CA TYR A 74 -1.35 9.86 10.34
C TYR A 74 -1.92 8.47 10.58
N TYR A 75 -1.60 7.54 9.69
CA TYR A 75 -2.15 6.20 9.66
C TYR A 75 -1.08 5.12 9.62
N SER A 76 -1.26 4.08 10.44
CA SER A 76 -0.71 2.75 10.13
C SER A 76 -1.71 2.00 9.27
N ILE A 77 -1.26 1.39 8.17
CA ILE A 77 -2.14 0.70 7.23
C ILE A 77 -1.92 -0.81 7.35
N TYR A 78 -2.95 -1.53 7.77
CA TYR A 78 -2.94 -2.98 7.93
C TYR A 78 -3.74 -3.67 6.83
N LEU A 79 -3.28 -4.84 6.40
CA LEU A 79 -4.00 -5.72 5.49
C LEU A 79 -5.07 -6.49 6.27
N LEU A 80 -6.30 -6.47 5.75
CA LEU A 80 -7.37 -7.35 6.19
C LEU A 80 -7.62 -8.38 5.09
N THR A 81 -7.18 -9.60 5.32
CA THR A 81 -7.31 -10.70 4.37
C THR A 81 -7.94 -11.91 5.05
N PRO A 82 -8.63 -12.81 4.32
CA PRO A 82 -9.16 -14.05 4.91
C PRO A 82 -8.09 -15.06 5.39
N GLY A 83 -6.80 -14.79 5.22
CA GLY A 83 -5.74 -15.76 5.49
C GLY A 83 -4.35 -15.12 5.53
N LEU A 84 -3.51 -15.42 4.53
CA LEU A 84 -2.13 -14.93 4.49
C LEU A 84 -2.06 -13.41 4.60
N TYR A 85 -1.13 -12.92 5.41
CA TYR A 85 -0.88 -11.50 5.67
C TYR A 85 -2.01 -10.76 6.37
N ASN A 86 -2.99 -11.47 6.96
CA ASN A 86 -4.01 -10.80 7.75
C ASN A 86 -3.36 -10.11 8.96
N ARG A 87 -3.71 -8.83 9.18
CA ARG A 87 -3.13 -7.92 10.17
C ARG A 87 -1.63 -7.60 9.98
N TYR A 88 -1.05 -7.92 8.82
CA TYR A 88 0.28 -7.44 8.48
C TYR A 88 0.18 -5.98 8.07
N ALA A 89 1.16 -5.16 8.44
CA ALA A 89 1.18 -3.77 8.03
C ALA A 89 1.89 -3.60 6.69
N LEU A 90 1.44 -2.60 5.95
CA LEU A 90 2.16 -2.11 4.79
C LEU A 90 3.30 -1.23 5.27
N SER A 91 4.54 -1.67 5.07
CA SER A 91 5.73 -0.93 5.52
C SER A 91 6.79 -0.87 4.44
N ASN A 92 7.72 0.08 4.58
CA ASN A 92 8.87 0.31 3.70
C ASN A 92 10.20 -0.01 4.41
N GLU A 93 10.23 -1.02 5.29
CA GLU A 93 11.42 -1.39 6.07
C GLU A 93 12.62 -1.77 5.17
N ASP A 94 12.38 -2.45 4.05
CA ASP A 94 13.42 -2.77 3.05
C ASP A 94 13.69 -1.63 2.03
N LYS A 95 13.49 -0.38 2.48
CA LYS A 95 13.95 0.91 1.93
C LYS A 95 13.38 1.41 0.60
N ASP A 96 12.84 0.56 -0.26
CA ASP A 96 12.43 0.98 -1.61
C ASP A 96 10.97 0.68 -1.95
N PHE A 97 10.50 -0.53 -1.61
CA PHE A 97 9.17 -1.01 -1.97
C PHE A 97 8.27 -1.16 -0.74
N ILE A 98 6.97 -1.05 -0.96
CA ILE A 98 5.97 -1.31 0.07
C ILE A 98 5.67 -2.80 0.09
N SER A 99 5.81 -3.41 1.26
CA SER A 99 5.58 -4.84 1.46
C SER A 99 4.77 -5.08 2.73
N ALA A 100 4.21 -6.28 2.85
CA ALA A 100 3.49 -6.72 4.04
C ALA A 100 4.47 -7.28 5.08
N PHE A 101 4.54 -6.64 6.25
CA PHE A 101 5.35 -7.06 7.39
C PHE A 101 4.47 -7.43 8.58
N PRO A 102 4.86 -8.43 9.39
CA PRO A 102 4.26 -8.64 10.70
C PRO A 102 4.30 -7.35 11.52
N HIS A 103 3.33 -7.15 12.42
CA HIS A 103 3.30 -5.97 13.27
C HIS A 103 4.58 -5.84 14.12
N ASP A 104 5.21 -4.67 14.07
CA ASP A 104 6.37 -4.29 14.88
C ASP A 104 6.28 -2.79 15.26
N THR A 105 7.18 -2.34 16.12
CA THR A 105 7.27 -1.00 16.69
C THR A 105 7.79 0.08 15.72
N ASP A 106 8.54 -0.28 14.66
CA ASP A 106 9.15 0.66 13.71
C ASP A 106 8.48 0.67 12.33
N GLN A 107 7.15 0.57 12.31
CA GLN A 107 6.42 0.50 11.05
C GLN A 107 6.27 1.86 10.37
N THR A 108 6.32 1.82 9.04
CA THR A 108 6.08 3.01 8.22
C THR A 108 4.64 3.48 8.43
N THR A 109 4.52 4.76 8.77
CA THR A 109 3.24 5.46 8.89
C THR A 109 3.01 6.37 7.68
N TYR A 110 1.75 6.70 7.43
CA TYR A 110 1.31 7.35 6.20
C TYR A 110 0.39 8.53 6.46
N ASN A 111 0.50 9.54 5.61
CA ASN A 111 -0.49 10.60 5.48
C ASN A 111 -1.34 10.37 4.23
N LEU A 112 -2.62 10.70 4.34
CA LEU A 112 -3.51 10.80 3.18
C LEU A 112 -3.48 12.24 2.67
N LEU A 113 -3.44 12.42 1.36
CA LEU A 113 -3.35 13.73 0.72
C LEU A 113 -4.55 13.96 -0.20
N ASP A 114 -5.18 15.12 -0.10
CA ASP A 114 -6.18 15.56 -1.06
C ASP A 114 -5.55 15.85 -2.44
N ARG A 115 -6.37 16.27 -3.41
CA ARG A 115 -5.92 16.64 -4.76
C ARG A 115 -4.96 17.84 -4.79
N ASN A 116 -4.98 18.67 -3.75
CA ASN A 116 -4.11 19.83 -3.60
C ASN A 116 -2.82 19.49 -2.84
N GLY A 117 -2.62 18.23 -2.43
CA GLY A 117 -1.48 17.79 -1.64
C GLY A 117 -1.56 18.14 -0.15
N ARG A 118 -2.74 18.53 0.36
CA ARG A 118 -2.95 18.79 1.78
C ARG A 118 -3.17 17.48 2.52
N ILE A 119 -2.54 17.34 3.69
CA ILE A 119 -2.78 16.20 4.57
C ILE A 119 -4.22 16.26 5.07
N ILE A 120 -4.93 15.14 4.93
CA ILE A 120 -6.31 14.99 5.38
C ILE A 120 -6.50 13.74 6.24
N THR A 121 -7.48 13.79 7.14
CA THR A 121 -7.96 12.64 7.92
C THR A 121 -9.38 12.26 7.51
N LEU A 122 -9.90 11.15 8.07
CA LEU A 122 -11.25 10.66 7.80
C LEU A 122 -12.35 11.72 8.00
N ASP A 123 -12.19 12.63 8.96
CA ASP A 123 -13.19 13.68 9.27
C ASP A 123 -13.40 14.68 8.14
N GLN A 124 -12.42 14.78 7.23
CA GLN A 124 -12.46 15.64 6.05
C GLN A 124 -12.92 14.89 4.80
N ILE A 125 -13.36 13.64 4.97
CA ILE A 125 -13.87 12.78 3.90
C ILE A 125 -15.38 12.55 4.14
N ASP A 126 -16.18 13.44 3.54
CA ASP A 126 -17.65 13.49 3.67
C ASP A 126 -18.39 12.39 2.90
N SER A 127 -17.68 11.59 2.11
CA SER A 127 -18.23 10.58 1.20
C SER A 127 -17.58 9.23 1.47
N ASP A 128 -18.30 8.14 1.20
CA ASP A 128 -17.73 6.79 1.29
C ASP A 128 -16.80 6.46 0.11
N SER A 129 -16.64 7.37 -0.85
CA SER A 129 -15.62 7.29 -1.89
C SER A 129 -14.76 8.54 -1.91
N ALA A 130 -13.44 8.36 -1.96
CA ALA A 130 -12.47 9.45 -1.93
C ALA A 130 -11.32 9.22 -2.91
N ALA A 131 -10.92 10.26 -3.63
CA ALA A 131 -9.74 10.25 -4.49
C ALA A 131 -8.60 11.00 -3.79
N LEU A 132 -7.49 10.32 -3.54
CA LEU A 132 -6.38 10.85 -2.74
C LEU A 132 -5.03 10.29 -3.19
N ARG A 133 -3.96 10.89 -2.67
CA ARG A 133 -2.61 10.31 -2.71
C ARG A 133 -2.20 9.85 -1.32
N ILE A 134 -1.26 8.93 -1.26
CA ILE A 134 -0.69 8.46 0.01
C ILE A 134 0.79 8.81 0.00
N GLN A 135 1.30 9.31 1.12
CA GLN A 135 2.73 9.50 1.33
C GLN A 135 3.15 8.91 2.67
N THR A 136 4.42 8.54 2.82
CA THR A 136 4.96 8.24 4.14
C THR A 136 4.92 9.49 5.03
N ARG A 137 4.97 9.31 6.36
CA ARG A 137 5.06 10.42 7.31
C ARG A 137 6.25 11.34 7.03
N GLY A 138 7.34 10.78 6.53
CA GLY A 138 8.52 11.51 6.05
C GLY A 138 8.36 12.22 4.71
N GLY A 139 7.15 12.34 4.15
CA GLY A 139 6.86 13.15 2.96
C GLY A 139 7.15 12.47 1.62
N ARG A 140 7.36 11.14 1.59
CA ARG A 140 7.60 10.43 0.32
C ARG A 140 6.30 9.87 -0.24
N THR A 141 5.81 10.44 -1.33
CA THR A 141 4.60 9.97 -2.02
C THR A 141 4.78 8.55 -2.55
N LEU A 142 3.75 7.72 -2.40
CA LEU A 142 3.69 6.39 -2.99
C LEU A 142 3.60 6.49 -4.51
N SER A 143 4.40 5.67 -5.16
CA SER A 143 4.54 5.61 -6.60
C SER A 143 4.57 4.15 -7.05
N VAL A 144 4.49 3.92 -8.34
CA VAL A 144 4.66 2.60 -8.95
C VAL A 144 5.89 2.59 -9.84
N ARG A 145 6.70 1.53 -9.75
CA ARG A 145 7.91 1.33 -10.54
C ARG A 145 7.94 -0.08 -11.13
N GLY A 146 8.57 -0.18 -12.30
CA GLY A 146 8.83 -1.45 -12.97
C GLY A 146 7.63 -1.94 -13.78
N ASN A 147 7.92 -2.84 -14.72
CA ASN A 147 6.93 -3.56 -15.49
C ASN A 147 7.30 -5.04 -15.41
N THR A 148 6.87 -5.70 -14.33
CA THR A 148 7.19 -7.09 -14.06
C THR A 148 6.00 -7.99 -14.42
N PRO A 149 6.15 -9.32 -14.45
CA PRO A 149 5.02 -10.24 -14.64
C PRO A 149 3.92 -10.10 -13.58
N VAL A 150 4.24 -9.58 -12.39
CA VAL A 150 3.26 -9.27 -11.33
C VAL A 150 2.74 -7.83 -11.40
N GLY A 151 3.03 -7.10 -12.47
CA GLY A 151 2.69 -5.69 -12.61
C GLY A 151 3.76 -4.75 -12.07
N GLY A 152 3.34 -3.54 -11.73
CA GLY A 152 4.20 -2.51 -11.15
C GLY A 152 4.32 -2.68 -9.64
N LEU A 153 5.52 -2.49 -9.10
CA LEU A 153 5.80 -2.58 -7.66
C LEU A 153 5.54 -1.22 -7.01
N VAL A 154 4.78 -1.18 -5.92
CA VAL A 154 4.54 0.06 -5.16
C VAL A 154 5.80 0.43 -4.38
N CYS A 155 6.24 1.68 -4.48
CA CYS A 155 7.49 2.19 -3.93
C CYS A 155 7.33 3.60 -3.36
N THR A 156 8.35 4.06 -2.62
CA THR A 156 8.45 5.48 -2.24
C THR A 156 9.22 6.25 -3.34
N GLY A 157 8.77 7.45 -3.72
CA GLY A 157 9.10 8.15 -4.97
C GLY A 157 10.56 8.57 -5.26
N LYS A 158 11.59 7.99 -4.64
CA LYS A 158 12.99 8.43 -4.78
C LYS A 158 13.69 7.97 -6.08
N GLY A 159 13.03 7.21 -6.97
CA GLY A 159 13.71 6.52 -8.09
C GLY A 159 12.92 6.39 -9.39
N GLY A 160 12.32 7.48 -9.89
CA GLY A 160 11.65 7.49 -11.22
C GLY A 160 10.31 6.73 -11.26
N GLY A 161 9.71 6.47 -10.11
CA GLY A 161 8.36 5.90 -10.02
C GLY A 161 7.30 6.88 -10.49
N LYS A 162 6.22 6.36 -11.06
CA LYS A 162 5.05 7.17 -11.44
C LYS A 162 4.12 7.34 -10.24
N PRO A 163 3.66 8.56 -9.90
CA PRO A 163 2.79 8.77 -8.74
C PRO A 163 1.50 7.93 -8.82
N LEU A 164 1.10 7.35 -7.69
CA LEU A 164 -0.16 6.63 -7.58
C LEU A 164 -1.27 7.55 -7.09
N ASP A 165 -2.34 7.64 -7.87
CA ASP A 165 -3.60 8.22 -7.41
C ASP A 165 -4.51 7.07 -6.97
N PHE A 166 -4.99 7.14 -5.73
CA PHE A 166 -5.84 6.13 -5.12
C PHE A 166 -7.28 6.58 -5.14
N LYS A 167 -8.18 5.66 -5.48
CA LYS A 167 -9.60 5.77 -5.19
C LYS A 167 -9.93 4.81 -4.06
N LEU A 168 -10.30 5.36 -2.91
CA LEU A 168 -10.79 4.62 -1.77
C LEU A 168 -12.30 4.43 -1.88
N ASP A 169 -12.75 3.24 -1.50
CA ASP A 169 -14.14 2.95 -1.19
C ASP A 169 -14.18 2.52 0.29
N ILE A 170 -14.66 3.40 1.16
CA ILE A 170 -14.76 3.23 2.62
C ILE A 170 -15.89 2.23 2.90
N LEU A 171 -15.57 1.18 3.63
CA LEU A 171 -16.46 0.06 3.93
C LEU A 171 -17.02 0.13 5.35
N SER A 172 -16.25 0.68 6.29
CA SER A 172 -16.68 0.93 7.66
C SER A 172 -15.83 2.04 8.28
N ARG A 173 -16.42 2.80 9.21
CA ARG A 173 -15.76 3.84 10.01
C ARG A 173 -15.69 3.37 11.47
N GLY A 174 -14.64 3.75 12.17
CA GLY A 174 -14.32 3.25 13.50
C GLY A 174 -13.31 2.11 13.51
N GLU A 175 -12.84 1.77 14.71
CA GLU A 175 -12.02 0.59 14.98
C GLU A 175 -12.84 -0.71 14.86
N ILE A 176 -12.16 -1.79 14.44
CA ILE A 176 -12.71 -3.15 14.24
C ILE A 176 -12.00 -4.20 15.09
#